data_AF-A0A3C0HZR8-F1
#
_entry.id   AF-A0A3C0HZR8-F1
#
_cell.length_a   1.000
_cell.length_b   1.000
_cell.length_c   1.000
_cell.angle_alpha   90.00
_cell.angle_beta   90.00
_cell.angle_gamma   90.00
#
_symmetry.space_group_name_H-M   'P 1'
#
loop_
_entity.id
_entity.type
_entity.pdbx_description
1 polymer ?
#
loop_
_entity_poly.entity_id
_entity_poly.type
_entity_poly.pdbx_seq_one_letter_code
_entity_poly.pdbx_strand_id
1 'polypeptide(L)'
;MAGEIYTDAQDEELIQAIRLYGLNTPQKQVAKWTVLRIALAKSLQMPSPPDDSFDRLDSRGSEYRLEQVTGLGLTQDELGCRDFTDAICALLSVFHNENLFEDEKRFGQVLQRHIRRGLQEIGLKWRSDDDFHDYLYQALFVF
;
A
#
# COMPACT_ATOMS: atom_id res chain seq x y z
N MET A 1 5.49 12.16 16.97
CA MET A 1 5.03 11.95 15.60
C MET A 1 4.40 10.57 15.55
N ALA A 2 3.07 10.53 15.53
CA ALA A 2 2.31 9.30 15.31
C ALA A 2 2.47 8.90 13.83
N GLY A 3 2.44 7.61 13.53
CA GLY A 3 2.35 7.14 12.16
C GLY A 3 1.04 7.56 11.52
N GLU A 4 1.07 7.57 10.20
CA GLU A 4 0.02 8.18 9.38
C GLU A 4 -0.81 7.12 8.67
N ILE A 5 -0.30 5.90 8.58
CA ILE A 5 -0.96 4.75 7.98
C ILE A 5 -1.09 3.65 9.03
N TYR A 6 -2.33 3.24 9.27
CA TYR A 6 -2.66 2.16 10.19
C TYR A 6 -3.14 0.93 9.44
N THR A 7 -2.84 -0.22 10.03
CA THR A 7 -3.26 -1.56 9.57
C THR A 7 -3.88 -2.30 10.75
N ASP A 8 -4.78 -3.24 10.48
CA ASP A 8 -5.31 -4.15 11.50
C ASP A 8 -4.53 -5.48 11.53
N ALA A 9 -4.95 -6.43 12.38
CA ALA A 9 -4.29 -7.72 12.49
C ALA A 9 -4.39 -8.56 11.20
N GLN A 10 -5.51 -8.48 10.48
CA GLN A 10 -5.72 -9.24 9.24
C GLN A 10 -4.85 -8.69 8.10
N ASP A 11 -4.76 -7.37 8.00
CA ASP A 11 -3.81 -6.68 7.13
C ASP A 11 -2.38 -7.19 7.38
N GLU A 12 -1.97 -7.25 8.66
CA GLU A 12 -0.63 -7.68 9.05
C GLU A 12 -0.36 -9.16 8.78
N GLU A 13 -1.34 -10.05 8.99
CA GLU A 13 -1.23 -11.46 8.62
C GLU A 13 -1.00 -11.62 7.12
N LEU A 14 -1.78 -10.90 6.29
CA LEU A 14 -1.61 -10.92 4.84
C LEU A 14 -0.25 -10.36 4.41
N ILE A 15 0.18 -9.24 5.01
CA ILE A 15 1.51 -8.66 4.74
C ILE A 15 2.60 -9.68 5.03
N GLN A 16 2.52 -10.43 6.13
CA GLN A 16 3.48 -11.48 6.42
C GLN A 16 3.40 -12.65 5.44
N ALA A 17 2.20 -13.09 5.08
CA ALA A 17 2.01 -14.18 4.12
C ALA A 17 2.65 -13.84 2.77
N ILE A 18 2.42 -12.63 2.24
CA ILE A 18 3.02 -12.17 0.98
C ILE A 18 4.55 -12.10 1.08
N ARG A 19 5.09 -11.63 2.21
CA ARG A 19 6.55 -11.55 2.43
C ARG A 19 7.21 -12.93 2.49
N LEU A 20 6.54 -13.90 3.11
CA LEU A 20 7.09 -15.23 3.35
C LEU A 20 6.91 -16.18 2.17
N TYR A 21 5.75 -16.09 1.50
CA TYR A 21 5.32 -17.06 0.50
C TYR A 21 5.09 -16.45 -0.88
N GLY A 22 4.76 -15.15 -0.96
CA GLY A 22 4.42 -14.52 -2.23
C GLY A 22 5.62 -14.06 -3.06
N LEU A 23 6.48 -13.20 -2.50
CA LEU A 23 7.51 -12.51 -3.29
C LEU A 23 8.77 -13.34 -3.62
N ASN A 24 8.80 -14.60 -3.18
CA ASN A 24 9.86 -15.59 -3.44
C ASN A 24 11.31 -15.04 -3.36
N THR A 25 11.58 -14.10 -2.45
CA THR A 25 12.92 -13.52 -2.32
C THR A 25 13.84 -14.41 -1.49
N PRO A 26 15.08 -14.68 -1.94
CA PRO A 26 16.01 -15.59 -1.26
C PRO A 26 16.30 -15.25 0.20
N GLN A 27 16.20 -13.96 0.57
CA GLN A 27 16.50 -13.49 1.92
C GLN A 27 15.30 -13.34 2.86
N LYS A 28 14.04 -13.60 2.46
CA LYS A 28 12.83 -13.31 3.29
C LYS A 28 12.84 -11.90 3.93
N GLN A 29 13.52 -10.95 3.29
CA GLN A 29 13.86 -9.63 3.84
C GLN A 29 13.16 -8.48 3.10
N VAL A 30 12.17 -8.78 2.26
CA VAL A 30 11.35 -7.71 1.68
C VAL A 30 10.72 -6.91 2.81
N ALA A 31 10.87 -5.61 2.77
CA ALA A 31 10.30 -4.74 3.76
C ALA A 31 8.78 -4.68 3.63
N LYS A 32 8.07 -4.55 4.75
CA LYS A 32 6.59 -4.54 4.77
C LYS A 32 6.00 -3.45 3.86
N TRP A 33 6.64 -2.28 3.79
CA TRP A 33 6.18 -1.17 2.95
C TRP A 33 6.19 -1.50 1.45
N THR A 34 6.97 -2.47 0.99
CA THR A 34 6.87 -2.96 -0.39
C THR A 34 5.50 -3.58 -0.66
N VAL A 35 4.98 -4.37 0.30
CA VAL A 35 3.63 -4.95 0.20
C VAL A 35 2.58 -3.85 0.24
N LEU A 36 2.75 -2.84 1.10
CA LEU A 36 1.83 -1.69 1.15
C LEU A 36 1.78 -0.91 -0.18
N ARG A 37 2.92 -0.74 -0.85
CA ARG A 37 2.99 -0.10 -2.18
C ARG A 37 2.33 -0.94 -3.27
N ILE A 38 2.45 -2.27 -3.20
CA ILE A 38 1.72 -3.19 -4.10
C ILE A 38 0.21 -3.08 -3.86
N ALA A 39 -0.22 -3.03 -2.60
CA ALA A 39 -1.62 -2.84 -2.26
C ALA A 39 -2.17 -1.50 -2.76
N LEU A 40 -1.42 -0.41 -2.60
CA LEU A 40 -1.75 0.89 -3.20
C LEU A 40 -1.95 0.77 -4.72
N ALA A 41 -1.01 0.14 -5.43
CA ALA A 41 -1.12 -0.06 -6.88
C ALA A 41 -2.37 -0.88 -7.25
N LYS A 42 -2.67 -1.95 -6.51
CA LYS A 42 -3.86 -2.76 -6.74
C LYS A 42 -5.15 -1.94 -6.57
N SER A 43 -5.19 -1.11 -5.54
CA SER A 43 -6.32 -0.25 -5.24
C SER A 43 -6.52 0.83 -6.31
N LEU A 44 -5.44 1.41 -6.84
CA LEU A 44 -5.51 2.41 -7.92
C LEU A 44 -6.04 1.85 -9.25
N GLN A 45 -5.97 0.53 -9.48
CA GLN A 45 -6.57 -0.11 -10.65
C GLN A 45 -8.10 -0.23 -10.56
N MET A 46 -8.69 0.01 -9.39
CA MET A 46 -10.15 -0.05 -9.22
C MET A 46 -10.77 1.29 -9.58
N PRO A 47 -11.89 1.31 -10.32
CA PRO A 47 -12.42 2.54 -10.92
C PRO A 47 -13.03 3.52 -9.91
N SER A 48 -13.49 3.04 -8.76
CA SER A 48 -14.06 3.89 -7.70
C SER A 48 -13.03 4.22 -6.64
N PRO A 49 -13.18 5.32 -5.89
CA PRO A 49 -12.40 5.57 -4.68
C PRO A 49 -12.80 4.61 -3.56
N PRO A 50 -11.85 4.28 -2.64
CA PRO A 50 -12.19 3.56 -1.42
C PRO A 50 -13.06 4.46 -0.53
N ASP A 51 -14.04 3.86 0.14
CA ASP A 51 -14.90 4.58 1.07
C ASP A 51 -14.21 4.85 2.42
N ASP A 52 -14.92 5.51 3.33
CA ASP A 52 -14.43 5.87 4.66
C ASP A 52 -14.44 4.72 5.67
N SER A 53 -14.98 3.55 5.33
CA SER A 53 -14.94 2.38 6.23
C SER A 53 -13.50 1.91 6.49
N PHE A 54 -12.60 2.12 5.52
CA PHE A 54 -11.17 1.83 5.66
C PHE A 54 -10.42 2.76 6.64
N ASP A 55 -11.08 3.77 7.20
CA ASP A 55 -10.52 4.54 8.32
C ASP A 55 -10.64 3.78 9.65
N ARG A 56 -11.57 2.82 9.75
CA ARG A 56 -11.86 2.08 10.99
C ARG A 56 -11.04 0.81 11.04
N LEU A 57 -10.35 0.58 12.16
CA LEU A 57 -9.60 -0.64 12.42
C LEU A 57 -10.45 -1.58 13.26
N ASP A 58 -10.61 -2.82 12.79
CA ASP A 58 -11.36 -3.85 13.54
C ASP A 58 -10.53 -4.45 14.67
N SER A 59 -9.19 -4.35 14.58
CA SER A 59 -8.26 -4.82 15.60
C SER A 59 -6.95 -4.03 15.55
N ARG A 60 -6.10 -4.20 16.58
CA ARG A 60 -4.80 -3.55 16.65
C ARG A 60 -3.80 -4.28 15.73
N GLY A 61 -3.36 -3.62 14.66
CA GLY A 61 -2.24 -4.06 13.82
C GLY A 61 -1.00 -3.21 14.02
N SER A 62 -0.40 -2.75 12.91
CA SER A 62 0.81 -1.92 12.91
C SER A 62 0.53 -0.48 12.45
N GLU A 63 1.48 0.39 12.77
CA GLU A 63 1.50 1.80 12.41
C GLU A 63 2.76 2.08 11.57
N TYR A 64 2.59 2.77 10.45
CA TYR A 64 3.64 3.09 9.50
C TYR A 64 3.74 4.60 9.29
N ARG A 65 4.97 5.09 9.14
CA ARG A 65 5.24 6.50 8.81
C ARG A 65 5.31 6.68 7.29
N LEU A 66 5.00 7.89 6.79
CA LEU A 66 5.16 8.21 5.36
C LEU A 66 6.58 7.92 4.87
N GLU A 67 7.60 8.24 5.65
CA GLU A 67 9.01 7.91 5.35
C GLU A 67 9.19 6.43 4.95
N GLN A 68 8.48 5.50 5.58
CA GLN A 68 8.54 4.08 5.23
C GLN A 68 7.71 3.79 3.97
N VAL A 69 6.48 4.30 3.92
CA VAL A 69 5.50 3.94 2.87
C VAL A 69 5.80 4.64 1.55
N THR A 70 6.10 5.93 1.56
CA THR A 70 6.36 6.75 0.36
C THR A 70 7.84 7.04 0.16
N GLY A 71 8.66 6.94 1.21
CA GLY A 71 10.06 7.36 1.17
C GLY A 71 10.28 8.83 1.52
N LEU A 72 9.29 9.49 2.14
CA LEU A 72 9.36 10.90 2.53
C LEU A 72 10.70 11.27 3.20
N GLY A 73 11.40 12.24 2.64
CA GLY A 73 12.65 12.77 3.16
C GLY A 73 13.89 11.91 2.87
N LEU A 74 13.74 10.76 2.19
CA LEU A 74 14.88 9.94 1.80
C LEU A 74 15.61 10.54 0.61
N THR A 75 16.92 10.68 0.74
CA THR A 75 17.79 11.13 -0.35
C THR A 75 17.91 10.07 -1.43
N GLN A 76 18.05 10.50 -2.68
CA GLN A 76 18.37 9.64 -3.82
C GLN A 76 19.62 8.79 -3.54
N ASP A 77 19.60 7.54 -3.97
CA ASP A 77 20.73 6.61 -3.92
C ASP A 77 21.15 6.15 -5.33
N GLU A 78 22.07 5.18 -5.41
CA GLU A 78 22.56 4.61 -6.68
C GLU A 78 21.46 3.97 -7.55
N LEU A 79 20.31 3.63 -6.95
CA LEU A 79 19.13 3.06 -7.62
C LEU A 79 18.10 4.14 -8.01
N GLY A 80 18.38 5.42 -7.72
CA GLY A 80 17.58 6.56 -8.13
C GLY A 80 16.74 7.17 -7.01
N CYS A 81 15.63 7.81 -7.39
CA CYS A 81 14.75 8.50 -6.46
C CYS A 81 14.26 7.55 -5.36
N ARG A 82 14.29 8.00 -4.10
CA ARG A 82 13.84 7.25 -2.93
C ARG A 82 12.59 7.82 -2.28
N ASP A 83 12.35 9.11 -2.49
CA ASP A 83 11.14 9.81 -2.04
C ASP A 83 10.12 9.88 -3.17
N PHE A 84 9.08 9.06 -3.05
CA PHE A 84 7.96 9.02 -4.00
C PHE A 84 6.74 9.80 -3.49
N THR A 85 6.87 10.60 -2.43
CA THR A 85 5.73 11.24 -1.77
C THR A 85 4.95 12.15 -2.72
N ASP A 86 5.62 13.06 -3.41
CA ASP A 86 4.97 13.98 -4.35
C ASP A 86 4.32 13.23 -5.53
N ALA A 87 4.97 12.17 -6.02
CA ALA A 87 4.42 11.35 -7.10
C ALA A 87 3.15 10.62 -6.66
N ILE A 88 3.16 10.03 -5.45
CA ILE A 88 1.99 9.35 -4.87
C ILE A 88 0.88 10.38 -4.57
N CYS A 89 1.22 11.55 -4.03
CA CYS A 89 0.29 12.64 -3.77
C CYS A 89 -0.38 13.13 -5.05
N ALA A 90 0.38 13.33 -6.13
CA ALA A 90 -0.14 13.71 -7.43
C ALA A 90 -1.08 12.65 -8.01
N LEU A 91 -0.70 11.36 -7.94
CA LEU A 91 -1.53 10.26 -8.42
C LEU A 91 -2.88 10.21 -7.69
N LEU A 92 -2.86 10.31 -6.36
CA LEU A 92 -4.08 10.31 -5.55
C LEU A 92 -4.90 11.59 -5.76
N SER A 93 -4.25 12.73 -5.95
CA SER A 93 -4.93 14.01 -6.24
C SER A 93 -5.73 13.93 -7.54
N VAL A 94 -5.13 13.38 -8.60
CA VAL A 94 -5.81 13.16 -9.88
C VAL A 94 -6.94 12.15 -9.73
N PHE A 95 -6.69 11.04 -9.02
CA PHE A 95 -7.68 9.98 -8.82
C PHE A 95 -8.94 10.51 -8.09
N HIS A 96 -8.77 11.34 -7.06
CA HIS A 96 -9.86 11.90 -6.26
C HIS A 96 -10.40 13.24 -6.79
N ASN A 97 -9.76 13.82 -7.82
CA ASN A 97 -10.03 15.18 -8.29
C ASN A 97 -9.98 16.21 -7.14
N GLU A 98 -8.95 16.11 -6.30
CA GLU A 98 -8.74 16.88 -5.07
C GLU A 98 -7.25 17.30 -4.99
N ASN A 99 -6.92 18.53 -4.60
CA ASN A 99 -5.51 18.93 -4.42
C ASN A 99 -5.00 18.49 -3.04
N LEU A 100 -4.35 17.32 -2.97
CA LEU A 100 -3.90 16.76 -1.69
C LEU A 100 -2.58 17.37 -1.17
N PHE A 101 -1.88 18.19 -1.97
CA PHE A 101 -0.65 18.86 -1.54
C PHE A 101 -0.86 19.90 -0.44
N GLU A 102 -2.09 20.40 -0.29
CA GLU A 102 -2.43 21.44 0.70
C GLU A 102 -2.88 20.86 2.05
N ASP A 103 -3.13 19.56 2.13
CA ASP A 103 -3.62 18.89 3.35
C ASP A 103 -2.95 17.51 3.53
N GLU A 104 -1.81 17.51 4.22
CA GLU A 104 -1.04 16.29 4.55
C GLU A 104 -1.88 15.25 5.31
N LYS A 105 -2.77 15.69 6.20
CA LYS A 105 -3.64 14.79 6.96
C LYS A 105 -4.61 14.08 6.03
N ARG A 106 -5.21 14.83 5.10
CA ARG A 106 -6.11 14.29 4.08
C ARG A 106 -5.37 13.35 3.13
N PHE A 107 -4.15 13.70 2.72
CA PHE A 107 -3.27 12.82 1.95
C PHE A 107 -3.04 11.48 2.67
N GLY A 108 -2.65 11.51 3.95
CA GLY A 108 -2.43 10.31 4.75
C GLY A 108 -3.69 9.44 4.87
N GLN A 109 -4.85 10.05 5.09
CA GLN A 109 -6.14 9.34 5.13
C GLN A 109 -6.47 8.66 3.80
N VAL A 110 -6.37 9.37 2.68
CA VAL A 110 -6.64 8.83 1.35
C VAL A 110 -5.67 7.69 1.03
N LEU A 111 -4.38 7.87 1.34
CA LEU A 111 -3.35 6.86 1.16
C LEU A 111 -3.66 5.59 1.98
N GLN A 112 -4.05 5.72 3.25
CA GLN A 112 -4.44 4.59 4.10
C GLN A 112 -5.62 3.83 3.50
N ARG A 113 -6.69 4.54 3.11
CA ARG A 113 -7.88 3.90 2.53
C ARG A 113 -7.54 3.09 1.29
N HIS A 114 -6.68 3.63 0.43
CA HIS A 114 -6.21 2.90 -0.75
C HIS A 114 -5.39 1.66 -0.38
N ILE A 115 -4.43 1.79 0.54
CA ILE A 115 -3.60 0.67 0.97
C ILE A 115 -4.46 -0.45 1.57
N ARG A 116 -5.37 -0.13 2.50
CA ARG A 116 -6.22 -1.13 3.16
C ARG A 116 -7.21 -1.78 2.19
N ARG A 117 -7.82 -1.01 1.27
CA ARG A 117 -8.62 -1.61 0.19
C ARG A 117 -7.79 -2.56 -0.67
N GLY A 118 -6.58 -2.17 -1.01
CA GLY A 118 -5.66 -3.02 -1.77
C GLY A 118 -5.33 -4.32 -1.05
N LEU A 119 -5.04 -4.26 0.25
CA LEU A 119 -4.80 -5.44 1.07
C LEU A 119 -6.03 -6.35 1.13
N GLN A 120 -7.21 -5.78 1.38
CA GLN A 120 -8.46 -6.54 1.38
C GLN A 120 -8.69 -7.27 0.05
N GLU A 121 -8.52 -6.58 -1.08
CA GLU A 121 -8.69 -7.16 -2.42
C GLU A 121 -7.67 -8.27 -2.72
N ILE A 122 -6.43 -8.11 -2.26
CA ILE A 122 -5.41 -9.16 -2.38
C ILE A 122 -5.80 -10.37 -1.53
N GLY A 123 -6.16 -10.16 -0.27
CA GLY A 123 -6.53 -11.24 0.65
C GLY A 123 -7.77 -12.03 0.22
N LEU A 124 -8.68 -11.40 -0.54
CA LEU A 124 -9.85 -12.08 -1.09
C LEU A 124 -9.52 -12.97 -2.30
N LYS A 125 -8.43 -12.67 -3.03
CA LYS A 125 -8.16 -13.24 -4.36
C LYS A 125 -6.88 -14.06 -4.45
N TRP A 126 -5.97 -13.93 -3.50
CA TRP A 126 -4.74 -14.70 -3.44
C TRP A 126 -4.69 -15.56 -2.18
N ARG A 127 -4.31 -16.83 -2.33
CA ARG A 127 -3.99 -17.73 -1.23
C ARG A 127 -2.50 -18.06 -1.23
N SER A 128 -1.95 -18.40 -0.06
CA SER A 128 -0.52 -18.66 0.10
C SER A 128 0.04 -19.80 -0.76
N ASP A 129 -0.83 -20.71 -1.22
CA ASP A 129 -0.47 -21.83 -2.08
C ASP A 129 -0.49 -21.46 -3.57
N ASP A 130 -1.06 -20.31 -3.93
CA ASP A 130 -1.10 -19.80 -5.30
C ASP A 130 0.17 -19.00 -5.62
N ASP A 131 0.60 -19.03 -6.90
CA ASP A 131 1.73 -18.21 -7.34
C ASP A 131 1.38 -16.72 -7.30
N PHE A 132 2.01 -16.01 -6.37
CA PHE A 132 1.76 -14.58 -6.19
C PHE A 132 2.22 -13.73 -7.39
N HIS A 133 3.21 -14.17 -8.15
CA HIS A 133 3.65 -13.44 -9.35
C HIS A 133 2.60 -13.53 -10.47
N ASP A 134 1.99 -14.70 -10.66
CA ASP A 134 0.86 -14.86 -11.59
C ASP A 134 -0.35 -14.05 -11.13
N TYR A 135 -0.67 -14.10 -9.83
CA TYR A 135 -1.70 -13.23 -9.24
C TYR A 135 -1.44 -11.75 -9.55
N LEU A 136 -0.22 -11.25 -9.31
CA LEU A 136 0.12 -9.83 -9.59
C LEU A 136 -0.01 -9.51 -11.08
N TYR A 137 0.43 -10.40 -11.95
CA TYR A 137 0.31 -10.21 -13.39
C TYR A 137 -1.15 -10.07 -13.81
N GLN A 138 -2.00 -11.00 -13.39
CA GLN A 138 -3.44 -10.95 -13.67
C GLN A 138 -4.08 -9.71 -13.06
N ALA A 139 -3.78 -9.42 -11.80
CA ALA A 139 -4.43 -8.35 -11.05
C ALA A 139 -4.06 -6.94 -11.52
N LEU A 140 -2.92 -6.75 -12.19
CA LEU A 140 -2.42 -5.44 -12.61
C LEU A 140 -2.43 -5.22 -14.12
N PHE A 141 -2.48 -6.27 -14.94
CA PHE A 141 -2.29 -6.14 -16.39
C PHE A 141 -3.35 -6.85 -17.25
N VAL A 142 -4.18 -7.72 -16.66
CA VAL A 142 -5.20 -8.46 -17.41
C VAL A 142 -6.58 -7.96 -16.95
N PHE A 143 -7.24 -7.19 -17.83
CA PHE A 143 -8.54 -6.55 -17.60
C PHE A 143 -9.70 -7.44 -18.08
#